data_AF-A0A955EA70-F1
#
_entry.id   AF-A0A955EA70-F1
#
_cell.length_a   1.000
_cell.length_b   1.000
_cell.length_c   1.000
_cell.angle_alpha   90.00
_cell.angle_beta   90.00
_cell.angle_gamma   90.00
#
_symmetry.space_group_name_H-M   'P 1'
#
loop_
_entity.id
_entity.type
_entity.pdbx_description
1 polymer ?
#
loop_
_entity_poly.entity_id
_entity_poly.type
_entity_poly.pdbx_seq_one_letter_code
_entity_poly.pdbx_strand_id
1 'polypeptide(L)'
;MILAAVMLLVALGALTSVGVLFRSSAEQFTVSATGRMGRSRAMARSGLASVLREFEIQRMDILRGGQPVLLDELSLEQPDGRTGVARIVRVRNRVAVPEGAKINVNHTDEGTLGRLESVGPDLARRLVAGRPYAAIDDLLRVEGVAPEMLYGDLRTALADDPESEAWLIGDAEGGVALRDLLTVHGFWPVIQLGAGDNGSRYAGERKININREWSDELGDAIRKRYSDDVANGVKAIMEQGVVFRSERDIINILNRIGVEPKDWAETLDSFCTSDEPALAGRVDVSRAPAEVLVALPGMFPEFAASIVSARETVDSDDLTTVGWTVTSGAIDWRALATCIDSVAPSSAQWRVVIEAGFLPPGAEESDEDVALENRVVLEAVIDLSAPRARVAELTDITNLPLTIAWRLEGAADREAAEERGGEEPEFESDEPGPDTFEREAETERREDEPMDEADRESRNAAPASKPDRRIGRFRAGGGAG
;
A
#
# COMPACT_ATOMS: atom_id res chain seq x y z
N MET A 1 -67.48 -31.68 8.64
CA MET A 1 -67.24 -30.46 7.83
C MET A 1 -66.79 -29.29 8.69
N ILE A 2 -67.59 -28.82 9.66
CA ILE A 2 -67.24 -27.67 10.52
C ILE A 2 -65.96 -27.90 11.35
N LEU A 3 -65.80 -29.06 11.98
CA LEU A 3 -64.62 -29.37 12.80
C LEU A 3 -63.30 -29.36 11.99
N ALA A 4 -63.33 -29.89 10.77
CA ALA A 4 -62.17 -29.90 9.87
C ALA A 4 -61.79 -28.49 9.39
N ALA A 5 -62.78 -27.66 9.10
CA ALA A 5 -62.56 -26.26 8.73
C ALA A 5 -61.97 -25.44 9.89
N VAL A 6 -62.43 -25.67 11.13
CA VAL A 6 -61.88 -25.04 12.33
C VAL A 6 -60.44 -25.48 12.58
N MET A 7 -60.13 -26.77 12.45
CA MET A 7 -58.76 -27.28 12.59
C MET A 7 -57.82 -26.71 11.52
N LEU A 8 -58.28 -26.59 10.27
CA LEU A 8 -57.49 -25.97 9.20
C LEU A 8 -57.18 -24.50 9.50
N LEU A 9 -58.17 -23.76 10.03
CA LEU A 9 -57.99 -22.35 10.43
C LEU A 9 -56.99 -22.20 11.59
N VAL A 10 -57.06 -23.09 12.59
CA VAL A 10 -56.10 -23.10 13.71
C VAL A 10 -54.70 -23.46 13.22
N ALA A 11 -54.58 -24.45 12.32
CA ALA A 11 -53.29 -24.83 11.74
C ALA A 11 -52.69 -23.71 10.87
N LEU A 12 -53.49 -23.05 10.03
CA LEU A 12 -53.04 -21.88 9.26
C LEU A 12 -52.62 -20.73 10.18
N GLY A 13 -53.42 -20.44 11.22
CA GLY A 13 -53.11 -19.40 12.21
C GLY A 13 -51.81 -19.68 12.97
N ALA A 14 -51.57 -20.93 13.33
CA ALA A 14 -50.32 -21.37 13.95
C ALA A 14 -49.13 -21.23 12.99
N LEU A 15 -49.26 -21.67 11.73
CA LEU A 15 -48.23 -21.53 10.70
C LEU A 15 -47.88 -20.07 10.41
N THR A 16 -48.88 -19.19 10.31
CA THR A 16 -48.63 -17.75 10.13
C THR A 16 -47.97 -17.12 11.36
N SER A 17 -48.34 -17.55 12.57
CA SER A 17 -47.74 -17.05 13.81
C SER A 17 -46.28 -17.48 13.93
N VAL A 18 -45.98 -18.74 13.60
CA VAL A 18 -44.62 -19.27 13.57
C VAL A 18 -43.78 -18.54 12.51
N GLY A 19 -44.32 -18.31 11.31
CA GLY A 19 -43.63 -17.56 10.25
C GLY A 19 -43.29 -16.12 10.65
N VAL A 20 -44.20 -15.42 11.33
CA VAL A 20 -43.96 -14.06 11.85
C VAL A 20 -42.93 -14.06 12.97
N LEU A 21 -42.95 -15.05 13.86
CA LEU A 21 -41.94 -15.21 14.91
C LEU A 21 -40.54 -15.47 14.33
N PHE A 22 -40.42 -16.37 13.35
CA PHE A 22 -39.14 -16.62 12.67
C PHE A 22 -38.61 -15.38 11.95
N ARG A 23 -39.47 -14.62 11.28
CA ARG A 23 -39.09 -13.37 10.62
C ARG A 23 -38.65 -12.31 11.62
N SER A 24 -39.38 -12.13 12.71
CA SER A 24 -39.02 -11.21 13.80
C SER A 24 -37.70 -11.59 14.45
N SER A 25 -37.49 -12.87 14.74
CA SER A 25 -36.21 -13.38 15.24
C SER A 25 -35.08 -13.15 14.24
N ALA A 26 -35.27 -13.44 12.95
CA ALA A 26 -34.27 -13.19 11.92
C ALA A 26 -33.93 -11.70 11.78
N GLU A 27 -34.91 -10.80 11.87
CA GLU A 27 -34.72 -9.35 11.88
C GLU A 27 -33.93 -8.91 13.14
N GLN A 28 -34.23 -9.46 14.32
CA GLN A 28 -33.48 -9.20 15.56
C GLN A 28 -32.04 -9.74 15.51
N PHE A 29 -31.83 -10.93 14.94
CA PHE A 29 -30.49 -11.49 14.72
C PHE A 29 -29.69 -10.62 13.75
N THR A 30 -30.30 -10.12 12.68
CA THR A 30 -29.64 -9.26 11.70
C THR A 30 -29.27 -7.90 12.29
N VAL A 31 -30.17 -7.27 13.06
CA VAL A 31 -29.90 -5.98 13.74
C VAL A 31 -28.81 -6.14 14.79
N SER A 32 -28.83 -7.23 15.56
CA SER A 32 -27.79 -7.50 16.57
C SER A 32 -26.44 -7.88 15.95
N ALA A 33 -26.41 -8.64 14.84
CA ALA A 33 -25.19 -8.97 14.11
C ALA A 33 -24.56 -7.74 13.43
N THR A 34 -25.39 -6.90 12.80
CA THR A 34 -24.94 -5.63 12.21
C THR A 34 -24.41 -4.67 13.28
N GLY A 35 -25.06 -4.64 14.46
CA GLY A 35 -24.60 -3.87 15.61
C GLY A 35 -23.28 -4.41 16.21
N ARG A 36 -23.04 -5.72 16.19
CA ARG A 36 -21.78 -6.32 16.68
C ARG A 36 -20.59 -5.96 15.77
N MET A 37 -20.73 -6.16 14.45
CA MET A 37 -19.68 -5.78 13.50
C MET A 37 -19.43 -4.26 13.46
N GLY A 38 -20.48 -3.45 13.62
CA GLY A 38 -20.34 -2.00 13.77
C GLY A 38 -19.49 -1.61 14.98
N ARG A 39 -19.60 -2.35 16.09
CA ARG A 39 -18.79 -2.12 17.29
C ARG A 39 -17.35 -2.59 17.14
N SER A 40 -17.08 -3.75 16.52
CA SER A 40 -15.70 -4.17 16.22
C SER A 40 -14.97 -3.17 15.32
N ARG A 41 -15.66 -2.62 14.31
CA ARG A 41 -15.11 -1.54 13.47
C ARG A 41 -14.87 -0.25 14.24
N ALA A 42 -15.74 0.09 15.19
CA ALA A 42 -15.49 1.23 16.08
C ALA A 42 -14.25 0.99 16.94
N MET A 43 -14.07 -0.23 17.43
CA MET A 43 -12.88 -0.63 18.19
C MET A 43 -11.60 -0.55 17.34
N ALA A 44 -11.64 -1.07 16.11
CA ALA A 44 -10.53 -0.95 15.15
C ALA A 44 -10.15 0.51 14.87
N ARG A 45 -11.14 1.41 14.77
CA ARG A 45 -10.92 2.86 14.63
C ARG A 45 -10.29 3.48 15.87
N SER A 46 -10.67 3.04 17.07
CA SER A 46 -10.02 3.48 18.31
C SER A 46 -8.55 3.03 18.35
N GLY A 47 -8.26 1.78 17.96
CA GLY A 47 -6.89 1.29 17.80
C GLY A 47 -6.10 2.13 16.81
N LEU A 48 -6.66 2.42 15.62
CA LEU A 48 -6.04 3.27 14.60
C LEU A 48 -5.78 4.70 15.11
N ALA A 49 -6.71 5.27 15.87
CA ALA A 49 -6.54 6.58 16.48
C ALA A 49 -5.39 6.58 17.51
N SER A 50 -5.23 5.49 18.27
CA SER A 50 -4.09 5.33 19.17
C SER A 50 -2.77 5.25 18.40
N VAL A 51 -2.74 4.48 17.31
CA VAL A 51 -1.55 4.40 16.44
C VAL A 51 -1.19 5.79 15.90
N LEU A 52 -2.15 6.52 15.33
CA LEU A 52 -1.91 7.87 14.80
C LEU A 52 -1.33 8.81 15.86
N ARG A 53 -1.81 8.72 17.09
CA ARG A 53 -1.31 9.50 18.22
C ARG A 53 0.15 9.18 18.54
N GLU A 54 0.50 7.90 18.63
CA GLU A 54 1.87 7.47 18.91
C GLU A 54 2.85 7.93 17.81
N PHE A 55 2.44 7.77 16.55
CA PHE A 55 3.20 8.29 15.41
C PHE A 55 3.36 9.81 15.41
N GLU A 56 2.33 10.57 15.84
CA GLU A 56 2.41 12.03 15.96
C GLU A 56 3.37 12.46 17.07
N ILE A 57 3.36 11.77 18.22
CA ILE A 57 4.28 12.03 19.35
C ILE A 57 5.73 11.75 18.94
N GLN A 58 5.97 10.62 18.26
CA GLN A 58 7.30 10.13 17.91
C GLN A 58 7.79 10.63 16.54
N ARG A 59 7.05 11.52 15.88
CA ARG A 59 7.24 11.88 14.46
C ARG A 59 8.68 12.22 14.11
N MET A 60 9.30 13.14 14.85
CA MET A 60 10.66 13.59 14.54
C MET A 60 11.70 12.50 14.76
N ASP A 61 11.54 11.69 15.80
CA ASP A 61 12.46 10.59 16.11
C ASP A 61 12.37 9.51 15.03
N ILE A 62 11.16 9.17 14.57
CA ILE A 62 10.95 8.23 13.45
C ILE A 62 11.59 8.76 12.16
N LEU A 63 11.38 10.04 11.82
CA LEU A 63 11.99 10.64 10.63
C LEU A 63 13.52 10.69 10.70
N ARG A 64 14.09 10.76 11.91
CA ARG A 64 15.55 10.68 12.14
C ARG A 64 16.12 9.27 12.06
N GLY A 65 15.27 8.26 11.88
CA GLY A 65 15.69 6.86 11.80
C GLY A 65 15.30 6.02 13.01
N GLY A 66 14.53 6.55 13.96
CA GLY A 66 13.95 5.78 15.08
C GLY A 66 12.90 4.75 14.62
N GLN A 67 12.73 3.68 15.40
CA GLN A 67 11.65 2.72 15.20
C GLN A 67 10.37 3.21 15.90
N PRO A 68 9.19 3.09 15.26
CA PRO A 68 7.92 3.38 15.92
C PRO A 68 7.69 2.43 17.10
N VAL A 69 7.35 2.98 18.27
CA VAL A 69 6.91 2.22 19.43
C VAL A 69 5.39 2.35 19.53
N LEU A 70 4.67 1.25 19.40
CA LEU A 70 3.21 1.24 19.44
C LEU A 70 2.70 0.52 20.69
N LEU A 71 1.48 0.85 21.11
CA LEU A 71 0.77 0.08 22.10
C LEU A 71 0.36 -1.26 21.48
N ASP A 72 0.79 -2.37 22.07
CA ASP A 72 0.49 -3.72 21.55
C ASP A 72 -1.01 -4.01 21.60
N GLU A 73 -1.71 -3.58 22.66
CA GLU A 73 -3.15 -3.77 22.84
C GLU A 73 -3.84 -2.54 23.47
N LEU A 74 -5.00 -2.17 22.91
CA LEU A 74 -5.97 -1.26 23.50
C LEU A 74 -7.23 -2.04 23.90
N SER A 75 -7.57 -2.04 25.19
CA SER A 75 -8.82 -2.63 25.72
C SER A 75 -9.80 -1.54 26.16
N LEU A 76 -11.10 -1.76 25.92
CA LEU A 76 -12.20 -0.86 26.31
C LEU A 76 -13.42 -1.68 26.78
N GLU A 77 -13.75 -1.59 28.06
CA GLU A 77 -15.00 -2.13 28.59
C GLU A 77 -16.22 -1.45 27.96
N GLN A 78 -17.18 -2.26 27.51
CA GLN A 78 -18.42 -1.80 26.92
C GLN A 78 -19.56 -1.77 27.96
N PRO A 79 -20.60 -0.96 27.75
CA PRO A 79 -21.75 -0.90 28.66
C PRO A 79 -22.51 -2.23 28.84
N ASP A 80 -22.34 -3.19 27.93
CA ASP A 80 -22.93 -4.54 28.03
C ASP A 80 -22.05 -5.53 28.80
N GLY A 81 -20.96 -5.06 29.43
CA GLY A 81 -20.03 -5.86 30.22
C GLY A 81 -19.03 -6.68 29.40
N ARG A 82 -18.99 -6.50 28.07
CA ARG A 82 -17.99 -7.11 27.20
C ARG A 82 -16.75 -6.22 27.08
N THR A 83 -15.58 -6.81 26.88
CA THR A 83 -14.35 -6.07 26.60
C THR A 83 -14.09 -6.04 25.11
N GLY A 84 -14.05 -4.84 24.53
CA GLY A 84 -13.60 -4.62 23.16
C GLY A 84 -12.09 -4.46 23.14
N VAL A 85 -11.42 -5.11 22.20
CA VAL A 85 -9.96 -5.14 22.11
C VAL A 85 -9.52 -4.74 20.70
N ALA A 86 -8.43 -3.99 20.59
CA ALA A 86 -7.71 -3.75 19.35
C ALA A 86 -6.21 -4.01 19.57
N ARG A 87 -5.62 -4.89 18.77
CA ARG A 87 -4.21 -5.32 18.86
C ARG A 87 -3.44 -4.96 17.60
N ILE A 88 -2.13 -4.71 17.77
CA ILE A 88 -1.21 -4.58 16.65
C ILE A 88 -0.78 -5.96 16.19
N VAL A 89 -1.09 -6.30 14.94
CA VAL A 89 -0.61 -7.54 14.33
C VAL A 89 0.82 -7.30 13.83
N ARG A 90 1.74 -8.15 14.27
CA ARG A 90 3.14 -8.08 13.84
C ARG A 90 3.27 -8.67 12.44
N VAL A 91 3.71 -7.87 11.48
CA VAL A 91 3.97 -8.28 10.11
C VAL A 91 5.46 -8.51 9.92
N ARG A 92 5.88 -9.73 9.54
CA ARG A 92 7.30 -10.12 9.46
C ARG A 92 8.07 -9.76 10.73
N ASN A 93 7.48 -10.10 11.89
CA ASN A 93 7.99 -9.78 13.22
C ASN A 93 8.20 -8.27 13.51
N ARG A 94 7.44 -7.39 12.84
CA ARG A 94 7.47 -5.94 13.05
C ARG A 94 6.08 -5.39 13.36
N VAL A 95 6.00 -4.51 14.35
CA VAL A 95 4.77 -3.76 14.68
C VAL A 95 4.39 -2.72 13.62
N ALA A 96 5.38 -2.27 12.83
CA ALA A 96 5.19 -1.35 11.72
C ALA A 96 6.21 -1.64 10.61
N VAL A 97 5.74 -1.69 9.36
CA VAL A 97 6.55 -1.96 8.18
C VAL A 97 6.90 -0.64 7.47
N PRO A 98 8.19 -0.33 7.25
CA PRO A 98 8.61 0.90 6.58
C PRO A 98 8.32 0.82 5.07
N GLU A 99 7.34 1.58 4.57
CA GLU A 99 7.04 1.61 3.13
C GLU A 99 8.15 2.29 2.33
N GLY A 100 8.89 3.23 2.94
CA GLY A 100 10.08 3.84 2.34
C GLY A 100 11.23 2.85 2.11
N ALA A 101 11.25 1.70 2.79
CA ALA A 101 12.28 0.66 2.58
C ALA A 101 12.06 -0.14 1.28
N LYS A 102 10.95 0.12 0.56
CA LYS A 102 10.53 -0.57 -0.67
C LYS A 102 10.65 0.37 -1.87
N ILE A 103 10.60 -0.19 -3.07
CA ILE A 103 10.64 0.58 -4.32
C ILE A 103 9.23 1.09 -4.67
N ASN A 104 9.09 2.40 -4.83
CA ASN A 104 7.85 2.98 -5.32
C ASN A 104 7.64 2.64 -6.81
N VAL A 105 6.69 1.75 -7.09
CA VAL A 105 6.42 1.26 -8.44
C VAL A 105 5.89 2.33 -9.37
N ASN A 106 5.31 3.44 -8.88
CA ASN A 106 4.79 4.52 -9.70
C ASN A 106 5.86 5.54 -10.12
N HIS A 107 6.94 5.66 -9.35
CA HIS A 107 7.92 6.74 -9.50
C HIS A 107 9.33 6.30 -9.89
N THR A 108 9.64 5.00 -9.81
CA THR A 108 10.94 4.46 -10.23
C THR A 108 11.04 4.27 -11.75
N ASP A 109 12.23 4.10 -12.32
CA ASP A 109 12.40 3.80 -13.75
C ASP A 109 12.32 2.30 -14.07
N GLU A 110 12.18 1.96 -15.37
CA GLU A 110 12.12 0.57 -15.86
C GLU A 110 13.39 -0.22 -15.52
N GLY A 111 14.57 0.42 -15.59
CA GLY A 111 15.85 -0.22 -15.33
C GLY A 111 16.02 -0.60 -13.86
N THR A 112 15.58 0.25 -12.95
CA THR A 112 15.55 -0.05 -11.51
C THR A 112 14.62 -1.23 -11.22
N LEU A 113 13.38 -1.24 -11.75
CA LEU A 113 12.48 -2.39 -11.57
C LEU A 113 13.03 -3.68 -12.18
N GLY A 114 13.63 -3.59 -13.36
CA GLY A 114 14.13 -4.75 -14.10
C GLY A 114 15.34 -5.44 -13.47
N ARG A 115 15.96 -4.81 -12.46
CA ARG A 115 17.05 -5.42 -11.67
C ARG A 115 16.58 -6.28 -10.51
N LEU A 116 15.32 -6.17 -10.11
CA LEU A 116 14.74 -7.11 -9.14
C LEU A 116 14.62 -8.48 -9.79
N GLU A 117 15.12 -9.52 -9.12
CA GLU A 117 15.15 -10.89 -9.65
C GLU A 117 13.73 -11.40 -9.94
N SER A 118 12.81 -11.14 -9.02
CA SER A 118 11.40 -11.48 -9.17
C SER A 118 10.75 -10.77 -10.35
N VAL A 119 11.14 -9.54 -10.69
CA VAL A 119 10.49 -8.75 -11.73
C VAL A 119 11.12 -8.99 -13.11
N GLY A 120 12.44 -8.76 -13.24
CA GLY A 120 13.13 -8.80 -14.52
C GLY A 120 12.64 -7.74 -15.54
N PRO A 121 13.30 -7.62 -16.70
CA PRO A 121 13.07 -6.52 -17.64
C PRO A 121 11.68 -6.52 -18.29
N ASP A 122 11.12 -7.69 -18.60
CA ASP A 122 9.84 -7.77 -19.32
C ASP A 122 8.64 -7.44 -18.41
N LEU A 123 8.65 -7.90 -17.16
CA LEU A 123 7.62 -7.48 -16.21
C LEU A 123 7.80 -6.01 -15.83
N ALA A 124 9.04 -5.52 -15.67
CA ALA A 124 9.30 -4.11 -15.42
C ALA A 124 8.67 -3.20 -16.49
N ARG A 125 8.82 -3.55 -17.77
CA ARG A 125 8.20 -2.81 -18.87
C ARG A 125 6.67 -2.79 -18.76
N ARG A 126 6.06 -3.94 -18.45
CA ARG A 126 4.60 -4.05 -18.25
C ARG A 126 4.13 -3.24 -17.04
N LEU A 127 4.87 -3.30 -15.93
CA LEU A 127 4.60 -2.52 -14.73
C LEU A 127 4.64 -1.01 -15.02
N VAL A 128 5.64 -0.54 -15.76
CA VAL A 128 5.74 0.87 -16.16
C VAL A 128 4.59 1.27 -17.08
N ALA A 129 4.22 0.42 -18.03
CA ALA A 129 3.11 0.67 -18.95
C ALA A 129 1.74 0.72 -18.26
N GLY A 130 1.55 -0.02 -17.16
CA GLY A 130 0.30 -0.07 -16.41
C GLY A 130 0.10 1.05 -15.37
N ARG A 131 1.07 1.97 -15.21
CA ARG A 131 0.97 3.08 -14.24
C ARG A 131 -0.17 4.05 -14.58
N PRO A 132 -0.74 4.75 -13.56
CA PRO A 132 -0.44 4.64 -12.14
C PRO A 132 -1.28 3.57 -11.41
N TYR A 133 -0.71 3.01 -10.34
CA TYR A 133 -1.38 2.10 -9.40
C TYR A 133 -1.83 2.87 -8.16
N ALA A 134 -3.07 2.66 -7.73
CA ALA A 134 -3.62 3.31 -6.54
C ALA A 134 -3.36 2.49 -5.26
N ALA A 135 -3.34 1.17 -5.39
CA ALA A 135 -3.01 0.23 -4.33
C ALA A 135 -2.00 -0.81 -4.85
N ILE A 136 -1.26 -1.43 -3.94
CA ILE A 136 -0.31 -2.50 -4.32
C ILE A 136 -1.01 -3.70 -4.97
N ASP A 137 -2.26 -3.96 -4.57
CA ASP A 137 -3.09 -5.03 -5.11
C ASP A 137 -3.50 -4.79 -6.58
N ASP A 138 -3.40 -3.56 -7.09
CA ASP A 138 -3.65 -3.26 -8.50
C ASP A 138 -2.62 -3.94 -9.42
N LEU A 139 -1.45 -4.35 -8.89
CA LEU A 139 -0.43 -5.08 -9.64
C LEU A 139 -0.96 -6.43 -10.17
N LEU A 140 -1.97 -7.03 -9.53
CA LEU A 140 -2.63 -8.26 -10.01
C LEU A 140 -3.38 -8.10 -11.33
N ARG A 141 -3.54 -6.86 -11.83
CA ARG A 141 -4.11 -6.60 -13.16
C ARG A 141 -3.05 -6.65 -14.26
N VAL A 142 -1.77 -6.64 -13.89
CA VAL A 142 -0.65 -6.70 -14.83
C VAL A 142 -0.42 -8.15 -15.20
N GLU A 143 -0.44 -8.42 -16.51
CA GLU A 143 -0.12 -9.74 -17.03
C GLU A 143 1.26 -10.21 -16.51
N GLY A 144 1.34 -11.44 -16.03
CA GLY A 144 2.54 -12.01 -15.42
C GLY A 144 2.71 -11.78 -13.92
N VAL A 145 1.81 -11.02 -13.26
CA VAL A 145 1.78 -10.92 -11.80
C VAL A 145 0.75 -11.91 -11.24
N ALA A 146 1.22 -13.03 -10.72
CA ALA A 146 0.39 -14.01 -10.02
C ALA A 146 0.17 -13.60 -8.54
N PRO A 147 -0.93 -14.02 -7.88
CA PRO A 147 -1.13 -13.74 -6.46
C PRO A 147 -0.01 -14.29 -5.56
N GLU A 148 0.56 -15.45 -5.88
CA GLU A 148 1.70 -16.02 -5.17
C GLU A 148 2.96 -15.14 -5.29
N MET A 149 3.13 -14.51 -6.44
CA MET A 149 4.23 -13.57 -6.65
C MET A 149 4.03 -12.30 -5.81
N LEU A 150 2.79 -11.82 -5.69
CA LEU A 150 2.49 -10.61 -4.95
C LEU A 150 2.56 -10.80 -3.43
N TYR A 151 1.96 -11.87 -2.92
CA TYR A 151 1.77 -12.09 -1.49
C TYR A 151 2.66 -13.19 -0.90
N GLY A 152 3.39 -13.95 -1.72
CA GLY A 152 4.13 -15.14 -1.29
C GLY A 152 3.26 -16.40 -1.28
N ASP A 153 3.78 -17.49 -0.72
CA ASP A 153 3.04 -18.75 -0.59
C ASP A 153 1.96 -18.66 0.50
N LEU A 154 0.82 -18.11 0.11
CA LEU A 154 -0.38 -18.07 0.93
C LEU A 154 -1.11 -19.42 0.99
N ARG A 155 -0.89 -20.33 0.03
CA ARG A 155 -1.60 -21.60 -0.02
C ARG A 155 -1.21 -22.46 1.16
N THR A 156 0.08 -22.57 1.43
CA THR A 156 0.59 -23.29 2.60
C THR A 156 0.16 -22.59 3.90
N ALA A 157 0.23 -21.26 3.96
CA ALA A 157 -0.16 -20.50 5.14
C ALA A 157 -1.66 -20.60 5.50
N LEU A 158 -2.53 -20.86 4.52
CA LEU A 158 -3.99 -20.93 4.71
C LEU A 158 -4.55 -22.36 4.76
N ALA A 159 -3.79 -23.36 4.32
CA ALA A 159 -4.20 -24.76 4.33
C ALA A 159 -4.25 -25.35 5.76
N ASP A 160 -3.36 -24.90 6.64
CA ASP A 160 -3.24 -25.43 8.00
C ASP A 160 -4.31 -24.85 8.94
N ASP A 161 -4.66 -23.57 8.78
CA ASP A 161 -5.74 -22.90 9.50
C ASP A 161 -6.21 -21.64 8.74
N PRO A 162 -7.43 -21.65 8.16
CA PRO A 162 -7.98 -20.52 7.40
C PRO A 162 -8.19 -19.24 8.22
N GLU A 163 -8.27 -19.34 9.55
CA GLU A 163 -8.41 -18.21 10.47
C GLU A 163 -7.05 -17.71 11.00
N SER A 164 -5.96 -18.44 10.69
CA SER A 164 -4.61 -18.14 11.18
C SER A 164 -4.05 -16.84 10.64
N GLU A 165 -3.33 -16.12 11.51
CA GLU A 165 -2.52 -14.96 11.15
C GLU A 165 -1.15 -15.34 10.58
N ALA A 166 -0.84 -16.63 10.40
CA ALA A 166 0.48 -17.09 9.92
C ALA A 166 0.89 -16.45 8.59
N TRP A 167 -0.06 -16.08 7.72
CA TRP A 167 0.21 -15.36 6.48
C TRP A 167 0.58 -13.88 6.67
N LEU A 168 0.17 -13.25 7.78
CA LEU A 168 0.59 -11.90 8.19
C LEU A 168 1.92 -11.95 8.96
N ILE A 169 2.08 -12.97 9.80
CA ILE A 169 3.15 -13.08 10.80
C ILE A 169 4.42 -13.72 10.21
N GLY A 170 4.28 -14.73 9.36
CA GLY A 170 5.35 -15.67 9.03
C GLY A 170 6.22 -15.24 7.87
N ASP A 171 7.52 -15.54 7.96
CA ASP A 171 8.45 -15.67 6.83
C ASP A 171 7.98 -16.84 5.96
N ALA A 172 6.99 -16.60 5.07
CA ALA A 172 6.57 -17.58 4.08
C ALA A 172 7.81 -18.28 3.50
N GLU A 173 7.96 -19.58 3.73
CA GLU A 173 9.01 -20.38 3.13
C GLU A 173 8.78 -20.37 1.62
N GLY A 174 9.49 -19.49 0.93
CA GLY A 174 9.24 -19.09 -0.45
C GLY A 174 9.93 -17.76 -0.71
N GLY A 175 10.30 -17.47 -1.96
CA GLY A 175 11.04 -16.25 -2.31
C GLY A 175 10.37 -14.95 -1.82
N VAL A 176 11.12 -13.85 -1.86
CA VAL A 176 10.63 -12.54 -1.39
C VAL A 176 9.41 -12.11 -2.23
N ALA A 177 8.29 -11.84 -1.55
CA ALA A 177 7.05 -11.42 -2.21
C ALA A 177 7.18 -10.00 -2.77
N LEU A 178 6.50 -9.68 -3.88
CA LEU A 178 6.54 -8.32 -4.42
C LEU A 178 6.02 -7.28 -3.43
N ARG A 179 5.09 -7.62 -2.54
CA ARG A 179 4.62 -6.71 -1.48
C ARG A 179 5.70 -6.34 -0.46
N ASP A 180 6.76 -7.13 -0.35
CA ASP A 180 7.92 -6.86 0.51
C ASP A 180 8.99 -6.00 -0.20
N LEU A 181 8.98 -5.97 -1.54
CA LEU A 181 9.95 -5.23 -2.37
C LEU A 181 9.38 -3.94 -2.95
N LEU A 182 8.08 -3.91 -3.26
CA LEU A 182 7.40 -2.86 -3.97
C LEU A 182 6.33 -2.20 -3.09
N THR A 183 6.10 -0.92 -3.37
CA THR A 183 5.03 -0.13 -2.76
C THR A 183 4.47 0.88 -3.76
N VAL A 184 3.26 1.36 -3.53
CA VAL A 184 2.72 2.56 -4.20
C VAL A 184 2.99 3.84 -3.38
N HIS A 185 3.47 3.67 -2.14
CA HIS A 185 3.88 4.71 -1.20
C HIS A 185 5.41 4.93 -1.26
N GLY A 186 5.99 5.74 -0.36
CA GLY A 186 7.42 6.08 -0.38
C GLY A 186 7.68 7.54 -0.75
N PHE A 187 7.04 8.45 -0.02
CA PHE A 187 7.28 9.89 -0.10
C PHE A 187 8.17 10.36 1.04
N TRP A 188 9.22 11.10 0.72
CA TRP A 188 10.16 11.65 1.69
C TRP A 188 9.98 13.17 1.87
N PRO A 189 9.70 13.70 3.08
CA PRO A 189 9.46 15.13 3.27
C PRO A 189 10.73 15.98 3.06
N VAL A 190 10.59 17.12 2.40
CA VAL A 190 11.69 18.08 2.14
C VAL A 190 11.82 19.05 3.32
N ILE A 191 12.13 18.50 4.49
CA ILE A 191 12.38 19.21 5.74
C ILE A 191 13.75 18.86 6.31
N GLN A 192 14.28 19.73 7.16
CA GLN A 192 15.48 19.45 7.94
C GLN A 192 15.14 18.50 9.10
N LEU A 193 15.94 17.46 9.28
CA LEU A 193 15.84 16.54 10.41
C LEU A 193 16.64 17.05 11.61
N GLY A 194 17.57 17.96 11.37
CA GLY A 194 18.38 18.62 12.37
C GLY A 194 19.74 17.97 12.58
N ALA A 195 20.38 17.55 11.49
CA ALA A 195 21.72 16.97 11.50
C ALA A 195 22.81 18.06 11.55
N GLY A 196 23.94 17.75 12.18
CA GLY A 196 25.06 18.67 12.36
C GLY A 196 24.87 19.67 13.51
N ASP A 197 25.87 20.53 13.71
CA ASP A 197 26.00 21.36 14.91
C ASP A 197 24.82 22.33 15.10
N ASN A 198 24.37 22.97 14.01
CA ASN A 198 23.24 23.91 14.05
C ASN A 198 21.92 23.28 13.60
N GLY A 199 21.92 22.02 13.14
CA GLY A 199 20.76 21.40 12.53
C GLY A 199 19.56 21.37 13.46
N SER A 200 19.77 21.03 14.73
CA SER A 200 18.71 20.90 15.75
C SER A 200 17.83 22.15 15.87
N ARG A 201 18.39 23.34 15.65
CA ARG A 201 17.67 24.63 15.69
C ARG A 201 16.63 24.78 14.58
N TYR A 202 16.86 24.12 13.45
CA TYR A 202 16.03 24.21 12.25
C TYR A 202 15.27 22.90 11.96
N ALA A 203 15.28 21.94 12.88
CA ALA A 203 14.55 20.69 12.74
C ALA A 203 13.05 20.96 12.48
N GLY A 204 12.52 20.35 11.43
CA GLY A 204 11.14 20.57 10.96
C GLY A 204 10.95 21.76 10.03
N GLU A 205 11.93 22.66 9.87
CA GLU A 205 11.87 23.71 8.84
C GLU A 205 12.05 23.10 7.43
N ARG A 206 11.51 23.76 6.40
CA ARG A 206 11.75 23.37 5.01
C ARG A 206 13.25 23.49 4.67
N LYS A 207 13.76 22.55 3.87
CA LYS A 207 15.11 22.65 3.31
C LYS A 207 15.22 23.85 2.36
N ILE A 208 16.42 24.41 2.25
CA ILE A 208 16.72 25.48 1.29
C ILE A 208 16.89 24.87 -0.10
N ASN A 209 15.94 25.11 -1.00
CA ASN A 209 16.14 24.78 -2.41
C ASN A 209 17.21 25.70 -3.03
N ILE A 210 18.27 25.14 -3.60
CA ILE A 210 19.36 25.85 -4.30
C ILE A 210 19.35 25.63 -5.82
N ASN A 211 18.35 24.91 -6.35
CA ASN A 211 18.11 24.78 -7.78
C ASN A 211 17.34 26.00 -8.32
N ARG A 212 17.92 27.19 -8.16
CA ARG A 212 17.35 28.46 -8.61
C ARG A 212 18.45 29.49 -8.81
N GLU A 213 18.11 30.59 -9.48
CA GLU A 213 19.00 31.74 -9.58
C GLU A 213 19.21 32.38 -8.20
N TRP A 214 20.37 33.02 -8.02
CA TRP A 214 20.68 33.73 -6.79
C TRP A 214 19.71 34.88 -6.56
N SER A 215 19.21 35.01 -5.33
CA SER A 215 18.39 36.14 -4.88
C SER A 215 18.77 36.55 -3.46
N ASP A 216 18.36 37.76 -3.05
CA ASP A 216 18.61 38.24 -1.69
C ASP A 216 17.89 37.37 -0.65
N GLU A 217 16.69 36.84 -0.97
CA GLU A 217 15.95 35.91 -0.11
C GLU A 217 16.68 34.57 0.07
N LEU A 218 17.28 34.03 -1.01
CA LEU A 218 18.10 32.82 -0.91
C LEU A 218 19.33 33.09 -0.04
N GLY A 219 19.98 34.22 -0.26
CA GLY A 219 21.11 34.66 0.57
C GLY A 219 20.73 34.79 2.04
N ASP A 220 19.60 35.44 2.35
CA ASP A 220 19.07 35.58 3.72
C ASP A 220 18.80 34.21 4.35
N ALA A 221 18.19 33.28 3.60
CA ALA A 221 17.89 31.94 4.08
C ALA A 221 19.15 31.14 4.46
N ILE A 222 20.22 31.25 3.65
CA ILE A 222 21.51 30.62 3.90
C ILE A 222 22.21 31.29 5.09
N ARG A 223 22.24 32.63 5.14
CA ARG A 223 22.83 33.39 6.25
C ARG A 223 22.18 33.08 7.59
N LYS A 224 20.85 32.95 7.60
CA LYS A 224 20.10 32.55 8.79
C LYS A 224 20.57 31.20 9.33
N ARG A 225 20.74 30.20 8.46
CA ARG A 225 21.08 28.83 8.85
C ARG A 225 22.56 28.64 9.18
N TYR A 226 23.42 29.30 8.42
CA TYR A 226 24.86 29.17 8.50
C TYR A 226 25.52 30.49 8.90
N SER A 227 26.08 31.21 7.94
CA SER A 227 26.82 32.46 8.12
C SER A 227 26.88 33.27 6.82
N ASP A 228 27.34 34.52 6.93
CA ASP A 228 27.63 35.38 5.77
C ASP A 228 28.66 34.76 4.82
N ASP A 229 29.68 34.10 5.35
CA ASP A 229 30.74 33.47 4.56
C ASP A 229 30.20 32.33 3.68
N VAL A 230 29.33 31.48 4.24
CA VAL A 230 28.71 30.38 3.49
C VAL A 230 27.80 30.93 2.40
N ALA A 231 26.99 31.94 2.68
CA ALA A 231 26.14 32.56 1.68
C ALA A 231 26.94 33.20 0.54
N ASN A 232 28.01 33.93 0.86
CA ASN A 232 28.91 34.50 -0.15
C ASN A 232 29.61 33.41 -0.98
N GLY A 233 29.99 32.29 -0.36
CA GLY A 233 30.56 31.13 -1.05
C GLY A 233 29.58 30.50 -2.05
N VAL A 234 28.33 30.25 -1.63
CA VAL A 234 27.29 29.71 -2.52
C VAL A 234 26.99 30.67 -3.66
N LYS A 235 26.91 31.99 -3.38
CA LYS A 235 26.74 33.03 -4.40
C LYS A 235 27.83 32.97 -5.46
N ALA A 236 29.09 32.94 -5.04
CA ALA A 236 30.23 32.88 -5.96
C ALA A 236 30.20 31.61 -6.83
N ILE A 237 29.81 30.47 -6.26
CA ILE A 237 29.64 29.21 -7.01
C ILE A 237 28.56 29.34 -8.09
N MET A 238 27.42 29.94 -7.75
CA MET A 238 26.32 30.17 -8.70
C MET A 238 26.69 31.17 -9.80
N GLU A 239 27.36 32.27 -9.45
CA GLU A 239 27.83 33.29 -10.40
C GLU A 239 28.90 32.77 -11.37
N GLN A 240 29.63 31.71 -10.99
CA GLN A 240 30.53 30.96 -11.88
C GLN A 240 29.79 30.05 -12.87
N GLY A 241 28.45 30.02 -12.86
CA GLY A 241 27.62 29.25 -13.76
C GLY A 241 27.32 27.83 -13.30
N VAL A 242 27.59 27.48 -12.04
CA VAL A 242 27.18 26.20 -11.47
C VAL A 242 25.67 26.21 -11.21
N VAL A 243 24.99 25.17 -11.69
CA VAL A 243 23.55 24.97 -11.49
C VAL A 243 23.34 23.64 -10.76
N PHE A 244 22.60 23.67 -9.66
CA PHE A 244 22.30 22.49 -8.83
C PHE A 244 21.01 21.82 -9.29
N ARG A 245 21.09 20.91 -10.27
CA ARG A 245 19.91 20.20 -10.78
C ARG A 245 19.51 19.01 -9.93
N SER A 246 20.48 18.41 -9.25
CA SER A 246 20.33 17.18 -8.47
C SER A 246 21.14 17.28 -7.18
N GLU A 247 20.78 16.48 -6.16
CA GLU A 247 21.58 16.40 -4.92
C GLU A 247 22.98 15.84 -5.18
N ARG A 248 23.19 15.16 -6.32
CA ARG A 248 24.52 14.78 -6.83
C ARG A 248 25.42 15.99 -7.04
N ASP A 249 24.87 17.10 -7.53
CA ASP A 249 25.65 18.32 -7.78
C ASP A 249 26.15 18.92 -6.46
N ILE A 250 25.36 18.79 -5.38
CA ILE A 250 25.76 19.23 -4.03
C ILE A 250 26.97 18.41 -3.56
N ILE A 251 26.90 17.08 -3.64
CA ILE A 251 28.00 16.18 -3.26
C ILE A 251 29.27 16.48 -4.08
N ASN A 252 29.13 16.64 -5.40
CA ASN A 252 30.25 16.96 -6.28
C ASN A 252 30.93 18.28 -5.89
N ILE A 253 30.14 19.30 -5.53
CA ILE A 253 30.67 20.59 -5.10
C ILE A 253 31.37 20.48 -3.75
N LEU A 254 30.77 19.81 -2.76
CA LEU A 254 31.38 19.55 -1.45
C LEU A 254 32.75 18.87 -1.61
N ASN A 255 32.82 17.83 -2.44
CA ASN A 255 34.07 17.15 -2.72
C ASN A 255 35.08 18.05 -3.47
N ARG A 256 34.62 18.87 -4.44
CA ARG A 256 35.49 19.80 -5.20
C ARG A 256 36.15 20.84 -4.31
N ILE A 257 35.43 21.33 -3.29
CA ILE A 257 35.95 22.34 -2.35
C ILE A 257 36.65 21.70 -1.14
N GLY A 258 36.74 20.37 -1.08
CA GLY A 258 37.50 19.64 -0.06
C GLY A 258 36.81 19.48 1.29
N VAL A 259 35.47 19.54 1.35
CA VAL A 259 34.72 19.21 2.58
C VAL A 259 34.74 17.70 2.78
N GLU A 260 35.23 17.24 3.93
CA GLU A 260 35.30 15.82 4.26
C GLU A 260 33.90 15.22 4.50
N PRO A 261 33.66 13.93 4.17
CA PRO A 261 32.33 13.30 4.30
C PRO A 261 31.70 13.39 5.69
N LYS A 262 32.52 13.39 6.75
CA LYS A 262 32.06 13.55 8.14
C LYS A 262 31.35 14.88 8.38
N ASP A 263 31.66 15.91 7.59
CA ASP A 263 31.12 17.26 7.70
C ASP A 263 29.94 17.50 6.72
N TRP A 264 29.48 16.46 6.01
CA TRP A 264 28.40 16.59 5.01
C TRP A 264 27.01 16.66 5.62
N ALA A 265 26.82 16.15 6.85
CA ALA A 265 25.51 15.94 7.46
C ALA A 265 24.66 17.23 7.47
N GLU A 266 25.22 18.35 7.95
CA GLU A 266 24.49 19.63 8.01
C GLU A 266 24.09 20.13 6.60
N THR A 267 25.00 20.00 5.63
CA THR A 267 24.74 20.42 4.23
C THR A 267 23.64 19.58 3.59
N LEU A 268 23.73 18.25 3.68
CA LEU A 268 22.74 17.32 3.11
C LEU A 268 21.38 17.42 3.81
N ASP A 269 21.36 17.81 5.08
CA ASP A 269 20.12 18.04 5.81
C ASP A 269 19.49 19.39 5.47
N SER A 270 20.28 20.44 5.28
CA SER A 270 19.78 21.80 5.06
C SER A 270 19.39 22.15 3.62
N PHE A 271 20.05 21.57 2.62
CA PHE A 271 19.86 21.93 1.21
C PHE A 271 19.05 20.87 0.45
N CYS A 272 18.35 21.31 -0.59
CA CYS A 272 17.68 20.45 -1.58
C CYS A 272 17.73 21.10 -2.97
N THR A 273 17.24 20.40 -3.98
CA THR A 273 17.15 20.89 -5.37
C THR A 273 15.73 20.93 -5.92
N SER A 274 14.73 20.82 -5.05
CA SER A 274 13.31 20.77 -5.39
C SER A 274 12.47 21.64 -4.48
N ASP A 275 11.45 22.29 -5.04
CA ASP A 275 10.43 23.04 -4.29
C ASP A 275 9.28 22.15 -3.80
N GLU A 276 9.23 20.89 -4.25
CA GLU A 276 8.22 19.93 -3.84
C GLU A 276 8.23 19.73 -2.31
N PRO A 277 7.06 19.63 -1.66
CA PRO A 277 6.99 19.41 -0.21
C PRO A 277 7.48 18.01 0.19
N ALA A 278 7.38 17.04 -0.72
CA ALA A 278 7.87 15.68 -0.54
C ALA A 278 8.38 15.12 -1.87
N LEU A 279 9.39 14.26 -1.80
CA LEU A 279 10.03 13.60 -2.93
C LEU A 279 9.55 12.16 -2.99
N ALA A 280 8.95 11.77 -4.11
CA ALA A 280 8.47 10.42 -4.33
C ALA A 280 9.61 9.48 -4.75
N GLY A 281 9.50 8.20 -4.40
CA GLY A 281 10.38 7.14 -4.91
C GLY A 281 11.78 7.12 -4.32
N ARG A 282 11.99 7.78 -3.17
CA ARG A 282 13.23 7.68 -2.40
C ARG A 282 13.18 6.48 -1.46
N VAL A 283 14.22 5.66 -1.54
CA VAL A 283 14.37 4.43 -0.76
C VAL A 283 15.13 4.70 0.53
N ASP A 284 14.55 4.30 1.65
CA ASP A 284 15.14 4.30 2.98
C ASP A 284 16.34 3.34 3.05
N VAL A 285 17.56 3.88 3.02
CA VAL A 285 18.79 3.08 3.08
C VAL A 285 19.03 2.46 4.45
N SER A 286 18.42 3.00 5.51
CA SER A 286 18.58 2.47 6.87
C SER A 286 17.79 1.17 7.07
N ARG A 287 16.79 0.87 6.22
CA ARG A 287 15.90 -0.29 6.40
C ARG A 287 15.66 -1.13 5.16
N ALA A 288 15.96 -0.62 3.96
CA ALA A 288 15.78 -1.38 2.72
C ALA A 288 16.48 -2.75 2.77
N PRO A 289 15.85 -3.82 2.26
CA PRO A 289 16.51 -5.10 2.07
C PRO A 289 17.58 -5.00 0.99
N ALA A 290 18.55 -5.92 1.00
CA ALA A 290 19.65 -5.92 0.04
C ALA A 290 19.15 -5.98 -1.42
N GLU A 291 18.08 -6.73 -1.70
CA GLU A 291 17.47 -6.84 -3.02
C GLU A 291 16.95 -5.48 -3.54
N VAL A 292 16.30 -4.70 -2.68
CA VAL A 292 15.86 -3.33 -3.02
C VAL A 292 17.06 -2.42 -3.26
N LEU A 293 18.11 -2.51 -2.42
CA LEU A 293 19.31 -1.68 -2.58
C LEU A 293 20.03 -1.96 -3.90
N VAL A 294 20.20 -3.22 -4.29
CA VAL A 294 20.87 -3.62 -5.55
C VAL A 294 20.15 -3.09 -6.79
N ALA A 295 18.83 -2.91 -6.71
CA ALA A 295 18.08 -2.33 -7.82
C ALA A 295 18.48 -0.86 -8.10
N LEU A 296 18.92 -0.13 -7.07
CA LEU A 296 19.19 1.30 -7.17
C LEU A 296 20.39 1.64 -8.08
N PRO A 297 20.39 2.82 -8.73
CA PRO A 297 21.50 3.26 -9.58
C PRO A 297 22.84 3.27 -8.86
N GLY A 298 23.85 2.57 -9.39
CA GLY A 298 25.20 2.54 -8.82
C GLY A 298 25.36 1.68 -7.57
N MET A 299 24.34 0.91 -7.17
CA MET A 299 24.42 -0.05 -6.08
C MET A 299 24.72 -1.45 -6.61
N PHE A 300 25.84 -2.00 -6.18
CA PHE A 300 26.25 -3.38 -6.46
C PHE A 300 25.93 -4.29 -5.27
N PRO A 301 25.85 -5.62 -5.46
CA PRO A 301 25.56 -6.57 -4.37
C PRO A 301 26.46 -6.41 -3.14
N GLU A 302 27.75 -6.15 -3.34
CA GLU A 302 28.73 -5.91 -2.28
C GLU A 302 28.44 -4.63 -1.49
N PHE A 303 28.00 -3.55 -2.15
CA PHE A 303 27.61 -2.30 -1.51
C PHE A 303 26.33 -2.46 -0.71
N ALA A 304 25.32 -3.14 -1.29
CA ALA A 304 24.08 -3.44 -0.60
C ALA A 304 24.33 -4.27 0.67
N ALA A 305 25.14 -5.33 0.57
CA ALA A 305 25.53 -6.15 1.71
C ALA A 305 26.29 -5.32 2.77
N SER A 306 27.21 -4.45 2.35
CA SER A 306 27.96 -3.59 3.26
C SER A 306 27.07 -2.57 3.97
N ILE A 307 26.08 -1.97 3.29
CA ILE A 307 25.10 -1.06 3.89
C ILE A 307 24.27 -1.80 4.93
N VAL A 308 23.75 -2.99 4.60
CA VAL A 308 22.94 -3.82 5.50
C VAL A 308 23.73 -4.22 6.75
N SER A 309 25.02 -4.53 6.61
CA SER A 309 25.88 -4.83 7.76
C SER A 309 26.21 -3.57 8.57
N ALA A 310 26.52 -2.44 7.93
CA ALA A 310 26.94 -1.22 8.61
C ALA A 310 25.83 -0.64 9.49
N ARG A 311 24.56 -0.63 9.03
CA ARG A 311 23.43 -0.06 9.79
C ARG A 311 23.18 -0.70 11.15
N GLU A 312 23.66 -1.91 11.40
CA GLU A 312 23.55 -2.57 12.72
C GLU A 312 24.49 -1.97 13.77
N THR A 313 25.49 -1.22 13.32
CA THR A 313 26.58 -0.69 14.16
C THR A 313 26.61 0.83 14.26
N VAL A 314 25.87 1.52 13.38
CA VAL A 314 25.82 2.98 13.31
C VAL A 314 24.85 3.52 14.37
N ASP A 315 25.25 4.59 15.06
CA ASP A 315 24.37 5.25 16.03
C ASP A 315 23.14 5.85 15.34
N SER A 316 21.99 5.81 16.02
CA SER A 316 20.76 6.46 15.54
C SER A 316 20.93 7.93 15.16
N ASP A 317 21.81 8.68 15.84
CA ASP A 317 22.03 10.09 15.53
C ASP A 317 22.75 10.29 14.17
N ASP A 318 23.58 9.33 13.76
CA ASP A 318 24.28 9.36 12.47
C ASP A 318 23.35 8.98 11.31
N LEU A 319 22.29 8.21 11.56
CA LEU A 319 21.30 7.79 10.55
C LEU A 319 20.42 8.95 10.04
N THR A 320 20.54 10.15 10.64
CA THR A 320 19.76 11.33 10.26
C THR A 320 19.99 11.80 8.83
N THR A 321 21.10 11.44 8.19
CA THR A 321 21.37 11.75 6.78
C THR A 321 21.96 10.55 6.06
N VAL A 322 21.72 10.44 4.76
CA VAL A 322 22.31 9.38 3.92
C VAL A 322 23.85 9.41 3.86
N GLY A 323 24.48 10.47 4.37
CA GLY A 323 25.94 10.58 4.49
C GLY A 323 26.58 9.48 5.34
N TRP A 324 25.83 8.87 6.27
CA TRP A 324 26.32 7.77 7.11
C TRP A 324 26.87 6.59 6.29
N THR A 325 26.32 6.37 5.09
CA THR A 325 26.75 5.30 4.19
C THR A 325 28.20 5.46 3.74
N VAL A 326 28.70 6.70 3.66
CA VAL A 326 30.09 7.00 3.32
C VAL A 326 30.97 7.05 4.57
N THR A 327 30.48 7.64 5.67
CA THR A 327 31.27 7.76 6.91
C THR A 327 31.50 6.41 7.59
N SER A 328 30.55 5.48 7.49
CA SER A 328 30.72 4.08 7.93
C SER A 328 31.64 3.26 7.02
N GLY A 329 31.99 3.76 5.84
CA GLY A 329 32.77 3.04 4.84
C GLY A 329 31.97 1.98 4.08
N ALA A 330 30.64 1.96 4.19
CA ALA A 330 29.81 1.00 3.48
C ALA A 330 29.87 1.18 1.96
N ILE A 331 29.92 2.43 1.50
CA ILE A 331 30.12 2.80 0.10
C ILE A 331 31.07 3.99 -0.02
N ASP A 332 31.65 4.18 -1.20
CA ASP A 332 32.38 5.42 -1.49
C ASP A 332 31.44 6.58 -1.85
N TRP A 333 31.97 7.80 -1.85
CA TRP A 333 31.15 8.97 -2.15
C TRP A 333 30.63 9.03 -3.59
N ARG A 334 31.27 8.36 -4.55
CA ARG A 334 30.83 8.34 -5.96
C ARG A 334 29.62 7.43 -6.13
N ALA A 335 29.61 6.31 -5.41
CA ALA A 335 28.45 5.44 -5.30
C ALA A 335 27.27 6.21 -4.68
N LEU A 336 27.49 6.91 -3.56
CA LEU A 336 26.45 7.76 -2.96
C LEU A 336 25.96 8.83 -3.95
N ALA A 337 26.87 9.56 -4.61
CA ALA A 337 26.52 10.57 -5.60
C ALA A 337 25.71 9.99 -6.78
N THR A 338 25.89 8.71 -7.11
CA THR A 338 25.15 8.05 -8.19
C THR A 338 23.70 7.78 -7.77
N CYS A 339 23.46 7.33 -6.54
CA CYS A 339 22.15 6.94 -6.04
C CYS A 339 21.41 8.02 -5.23
N ILE A 340 22.04 9.15 -4.90
CA ILE A 340 21.57 10.13 -3.91
C ILE A 340 20.12 10.58 -4.12
N ASP A 341 19.70 10.80 -5.37
CA ASP A 341 18.35 11.25 -5.70
C ASP A 341 17.27 10.16 -5.52
N SER A 342 17.70 8.90 -5.41
CA SER A 342 16.85 7.72 -5.23
C SER A 342 16.83 7.21 -3.79
N VAL A 343 17.54 7.86 -2.85
CA VAL A 343 17.65 7.41 -1.46
C VAL A 343 17.17 8.45 -0.46
N ALA A 344 16.74 7.96 0.70
CA ALA A 344 16.33 8.71 1.88
C ALA A 344 17.00 8.10 3.12
N PRO A 345 17.21 8.89 4.20
CA PRO A 345 17.84 8.38 5.43
C PRO A 345 16.91 7.48 6.26
N SER A 346 15.59 7.65 6.13
CA SER A 346 14.57 6.89 6.88
C SER A 346 13.27 6.77 6.04
N SER A 347 12.25 6.14 6.61
CA SER A 347 10.90 6.08 6.06
C SER A 347 9.97 7.10 6.74
N ALA A 348 9.26 7.88 5.94
CA ALA A 348 8.17 8.75 6.42
C ALA A 348 6.79 8.08 6.35
N GLN A 349 6.69 6.89 5.77
CA GLN A 349 5.44 6.16 5.63
C GLN A 349 5.56 4.74 6.18
N TRP A 350 4.57 4.33 6.96
CA TRP A 350 4.61 3.12 7.74
C TRP A 350 3.30 2.36 7.65
N ARG A 351 3.37 1.09 7.31
CA ARG A 351 2.22 0.20 7.26
C ARG A 351 2.05 -0.48 8.61
N VAL A 352 0.85 -0.45 9.14
CA VAL A 352 0.44 -1.13 10.37
C VAL A 352 -0.76 -2.02 10.08
N VAL A 353 -0.87 -3.11 10.82
CA VAL A 353 -2.04 -3.99 10.78
C VAL A 353 -2.65 -4.02 12.18
N ILE A 354 -3.96 -3.80 12.24
CA ILE A 354 -4.72 -3.70 13.48
C ILE A 354 -5.83 -4.74 13.40
N GLU A 355 -5.84 -5.70 14.31
CA GLU A 355 -6.99 -6.54 14.53
C GLU A 355 -7.85 -5.99 15.67
N ALA A 356 -9.16 -6.14 15.58
CA ALA A 356 -10.06 -5.72 16.64
C ALA A 356 -11.33 -6.56 16.70
N GLY A 357 -11.89 -6.69 17.89
CA GLY A 357 -13.08 -7.48 18.16
C GLY A 357 -13.44 -7.46 19.62
N PHE A 358 -14.07 -8.54 20.09
CA PHE A 358 -14.47 -8.70 21.48
C PHE A 358 -13.85 -9.95 22.08
N LEU A 359 -13.40 -9.86 23.33
CA LEU A 359 -13.01 -11.06 24.06
C LEU A 359 -14.23 -11.97 24.26
N PRO A 360 -14.05 -13.30 24.14
CA PRO A 360 -15.09 -14.24 24.51
C PRO A 360 -15.41 -14.11 26.00
N PRO A 361 -16.66 -14.39 26.43
CA PRO A 361 -17.05 -14.27 27.83
C PRO A 361 -16.14 -15.10 28.75
N GLY A 362 -15.51 -14.44 29.73
CA GLY A 362 -14.62 -15.07 30.70
C GLY A 362 -13.16 -15.20 30.28
N ALA A 363 -12.77 -14.71 29.10
CA ALA A 363 -11.36 -14.52 28.77
C ALA A 363 -10.79 -13.27 29.46
N GLU A 364 -9.52 -13.34 29.85
CA GLU A 364 -8.80 -12.22 30.46
C GLU A 364 -8.11 -11.36 29.40
N GLU A 365 -7.85 -10.08 29.71
CA GLU A 365 -7.22 -9.13 28.79
C GLU A 365 -5.78 -9.52 28.40
N SER A 366 -5.09 -10.31 29.22
CA SER A 366 -3.67 -10.67 29.00
C SER A 366 -3.43 -11.87 28.10
N ASP A 367 -4.47 -12.55 27.60
CA ASP A 367 -4.27 -13.66 26.67
C ASP A 367 -4.13 -13.13 25.24
N GLU A 368 -2.88 -12.84 24.83
CA GLU A 368 -2.53 -12.37 23.48
C GLU A 368 -2.99 -13.36 22.38
N ASP A 369 -3.10 -14.65 22.69
CA ASP A 369 -3.49 -15.71 21.75
C ASP A 369 -5.01 -15.99 21.70
N VAL A 370 -5.84 -15.25 22.46
CA VAL A 370 -7.28 -15.47 22.45
C VAL A 370 -7.92 -14.91 21.18
N ALA A 371 -8.58 -15.78 20.42
CA ALA A 371 -9.34 -15.43 19.23
C ALA A 371 -10.52 -14.47 19.56
N LEU A 372 -10.59 -13.36 18.83
CA LEU A 372 -11.60 -12.33 19.03
C LEU A 372 -12.94 -12.69 18.38
N GLU A 373 -14.05 -12.50 19.10
CA GLU A 373 -15.40 -12.55 18.53
C GLU A 373 -15.64 -11.35 17.59
N ASN A 374 -16.24 -11.62 16.43
CA ASN A 374 -16.56 -10.60 15.41
C ASN A 374 -15.31 -9.80 14.99
N ARG A 375 -14.20 -10.52 14.78
CA ARG A 375 -12.91 -9.97 14.39
C ARG A 375 -12.99 -9.13 13.11
N VAL A 376 -12.27 -8.02 13.11
CA VAL A 376 -12.06 -7.10 11.99
C VAL A 376 -10.56 -6.83 11.90
N VAL A 377 -9.99 -6.91 10.71
CA VAL A 377 -8.57 -6.62 10.47
C VAL A 377 -8.46 -5.45 9.50
N LEU A 378 -7.84 -4.37 9.97
CA LEU A 378 -7.56 -3.19 9.18
C LEU A 378 -6.06 -3.07 8.93
N GLU A 379 -5.71 -2.84 7.68
CA GLU A 379 -4.38 -2.42 7.28
C GLU A 379 -4.41 -0.91 7.03
N ALA A 380 -3.46 -0.18 7.60
CA ALA A 380 -3.34 1.26 7.39
C ALA A 380 -1.91 1.65 7.03
N VAL A 381 -1.77 2.57 6.07
CA VAL A 381 -0.49 3.25 5.81
C VAL A 381 -0.55 4.63 6.46
N ILE A 382 0.31 4.84 7.44
CA ILE A 382 0.47 6.10 8.18
C ILE A 382 1.54 6.93 7.48
N ASP A 383 1.29 8.22 7.31
CA ASP A 383 2.19 9.15 6.64
C ASP A 383 2.55 10.33 7.57
N LEU A 384 3.86 10.53 7.72
CA LEU A 384 4.51 11.51 8.59
C LEU A 384 5.12 12.69 7.83
N SER A 385 4.91 12.78 6.51
CA SER A 385 5.43 13.86 5.68
C SER A 385 4.91 15.24 6.11
N ALA A 386 3.70 15.30 6.67
CA ALA A 386 3.11 16.49 7.27
C ALA A 386 3.34 16.54 8.80
N PRO A 387 3.23 17.72 9.46
CA PRO A 387 3.39 17.84 10.91
C PRO A 387 2.44 16.96 11.73
N ARG A 388 1.24 16.65 11.18
CA ARG A 388 0.27 15.75 11.80
C ARG A 388 0.29 14.42 11.05
N ALA A 389 0.35 13.33 11.79
CA ALA A 389 0.24 11.99 11.21
C ALA A 389 -1.11 11.85 10.49
N ARG A 390 -1.10 11.27 9.28
CA ARG A 390 -2.31 11.04 8.48
C ARG A 390 -2.38 9.61 7.99
N VAL A 391 -3.59 9.13 7.74
CA VAL A 391 -3.81 7.85 7.07
C VAL A 391 -3.76 8.09 5.57
N ALA A 392 -2.74 7.56 4.91
CA ALA A 392 -2.59 7.61 3.45
C ALA A 392 -3.44 6.53 2.76
N GLU A 393 -3.57 5.36 3.38
CA GLU A 393 -4.39 4.25 2.91
C GLU A 393 -5.02 3.53 4.11
N LEU A 394 -6.26 3.08 3.95
CA LEU A 394 -6.96 2.24 4.92
C LEU A 394 -7.74 1.15 4.18
N THR A 395 -7.39 -0.10 4.44
CA THR A 395 -7.95 -1.27 3.76
C THR A 395 -8.48 -2.26 4.79
N ASP A 396 -9.71 -2.73 4.59
CA ASP A 396 -10.31 -3.82 5.38
C ASP A 396 -9.83 -5.14 4.78
N ILE A 397 -8.91 -5.82 5.46
CA ILE A 397 -8.30 -7.07 5.01
C ILE A 397 -8.86 -8.28 5.75
N THR A 398 -9.98 -8.12 6.46
CA THR A 398 -10.61 -9.19 7.27
C THR A 398 -10.82 -10.49 6.47
N ASN A 399 -11.18 -10.37 5.19
CA ASN A 399 -11.43 -11.52 4.30
C ASN A 399 -10.38 -11.69 3.20
N LEU A 400 -9.20 -11.07 3.33
CA LEU A 400 -8.16 -11.14 2.31
C LEU A 400 -7.71 -12.58 2.03
N PRO A 401 -7.44 -13.44 3.04
CA PRO A 401 -7.13 -14.85 2.83
C PRO A 401 -8.12 -15.59 1.94
N LEU A 402 -9.41 -15.49 2.27
CA LEU A 402 -10.48 -16.15 1.53
C LEU A 402 -10.56 -15.62 0.09
N THR A 403 -10.39 -14.32 -0.07
CA THR A 403 -10.38 -13.67 -1.40
C THR A 403 -9.24 -14.19 -2.27
N ILE A 404 -8.05 -14.39 -1.67
CA ILE A 404 -6.90 -14.92 -2.40
C ILE A 404 -7.10 -16.41 -2.70
N ALA A 405 -7.54 -17.21 -1.73
CA ALA A 405 -7.82 -18.63 -1.94
C ALA A 405 -8.77 -18.86 -3.13
N TRP A 406 -9.90 -18.13 -3.20
CA TRP A 406 -10.82 -18.19 -4.33
C TRP A 406 -10.18 -17.79 -5.66
N ARG A 407 -9.28 -16.80 -5.64
CA ARG A 407 -8.57 -16.35 -6.84
C ARG A 407 -7.59 -17.41 -7.33
N LEU A 408 -6.94 -18.10 -6.41
CA LEU A 408 -5.99 -19.17 -6.67
C LEU A 408 -6.66 -20.43 -7.21
N GLU A 409 -7.80 -20.82 -6.65
CA GLU A 409 -8.64 -21.90 -7.20
C GLU A 409 -9.10 -21.56 -8.62
N GLY A 410 -9.67 -20.38 -8.82
CA GLY A 410 -10.12 -19.96 -10.14
C GLY A 410 -9.00 -19.75 -11.18
N ALA A 411 -7.74 -19.59 -10.76
CA ALA A 411 -6.58 -19.58 -11.65
C ALA A 411 -6.18 -21.00 -12.05
N ALA A 412 -6.12 -21.92 -11.09
CA ALA A 412 -5.85 -23.35 -11.36
C ALA A 412 -6.92 -23.96 -12.29
N ASP A 413 -8.19 -23.61 -12.12
CA ASP A 413 -9.27 -24.06 -13.01
C ASP A 413 -9.09 -23.57 -14.46
N ARG A 414 -8.56 -22.36 -14.63
CA ARG A 414 -8.27 -21.77 -15.95
C ARG A 414 -7.06 -22.43 -16.61
N GLU A 415 -5.96 -22.60 -15.87
CA GLU A 415 -4.79 -23.34 -16.34
C GLU A 415 -5.17 -24.78 -16.74
N ALA A 416 -5.94 -25.47 -15.90
CA ALA A 416 -6.45 -26.80 -16.20
C ALA A 416 -7.42 -26.84 -17.40
N ALA A 417 -8.13 -25.74 -17.69
CA ALA A 417 -8.98 -25.63 -18.88
C ALA A 417 -8.18 -25.33 -20.16
N GLU A 418 -7.11 -24.56 -20.05
CA GLU A 418 -6.18 -24.26 -21.15
C GLU A 418 -5.32 -25.49 -21.50
N GLU A 419 -4.86 -26.26 -20.51
CA GLU A 419 -4.20 -27.56 -20.72
C GLU A 419 -5.12 -28.61 -21.35
N ARG A 420 -6.44 -28.50 -21.10
CA ARG A 420 -7.48 -29.30 -21.77
C ARG A 420 -7.79 -28.83 -23.20
N GLY A 421 -7.09 -27.82 -23.73
CA GLY A 421 -7.40 -27.18 -25.00
C GLY A 421 -7.67 -28.14 -26.16
N GLY A 422 -8.91 -28.17 -26.66
CA GLY A 422 -9.25 -28.69 -28.00
C GLY A 422 -10.38 -29.70 -28.10
N GLU A 423 -10.94 -30.20 -26.99
CA GLU A 423 -12.18 -30.98 -27.07
C GLU A 423 -13.35 -30.07 -26.68
N GLU A 424 -14.06 -29.55 -27.69
CA GLU A 424 -15.44 -29.15 -27.50
C GLU A 424 -16.13 -30.28 -26.74
N PRO A 425 -16.90 -30.02 -25.68
CA PRO A 425 -17.70 -31.08 -25.10
C PRO A 425 -18.59 -31.59 -26.23
N GLU A 426 -18.39 -32.85 -26.64
CA GLU A 426 -19.39 -33.57 -27.41
C GLU A 426 -20.64 -33.51 -26.53
N PHE A 427 -21.51 -32.55 -26.82
CA PHE A 427 -22.91 -32.69 -26.50
C PHE A 427 -23.31 -33.94 -27.27
N GLU A 428 -23.35 -35.06 -26.56
CA GLU A 428 -24.05 -36.26 -26.97
C GLU A 428 -25.50 -35.79 -27.17
N SER A 429 -25.78 -35.34 -28.39
CA SER A 429 -27.13 -35.12 -28.83
C SER A 429 -27.75 -36.51 -28.84
N ASP A 430 -28.44 -36.83 -27.76
CA ASP A 430 -29.51 -37.82 -27.75
C ASP A 430 -30.60 -37.29 -28.70
N GLU A 431 -30.30 -37.28 -30.01
CA GLU A 431 -31.33 -37.28 -31.03
C GLU A 431 -31.91 -38.69 -31.04
N PRO A 432 -33.18 -38.88 -30.66
CA PRO A 432 -33.81 -40.18 -30.80
C PRO A 432 -33.84 -40.52 -32.30
N GLY A 433 -33.19 -41.64 -32.64
CA GLY A 433 -33.24 -42.23 -33.97
C GLY A 433 -34.67 -42.50 -34.43
N PRO A 434 -34.91 -42.55 -35.76
CA PRO A 434 -36.21 -42.30 -36.35
C PRO A 434 -37.11 -43.52 -36.21
N ASP A 435 -38.05 -43.47 -35.27
CA ASP A 435 -39.17 -44.42 -35.25
C ASP A 435 -40.40 -43.78 -35.91
N THR A 436 -40.62 -44.25 -37.14
CA THR A 436 -41.88 -44.32 -37.89
C THR A 436 -43.09 -43.63 -37.28
N PHE A 437 -43.43 -42.45 -37.81
CA PHE A 437 -44.83 -42.08 -38.00
C PHE A 437 -45.05 -41.56 -39.42
N GLU A 438 -46.11 -42.10 -40.00
CA GLU A 438 -46.42 -42.09 -41.41
C GLU A 438 -46.70 -40.69 -41.95
N ARG A 439 -46.29 -40.51 -43.21
CA ARG A 439 -46.81 -39.55 -44.17
C ARG A 439 -48.34 -39.43 -44.08
N GLU A 440 -48.81 -38.25 -43.73
CA GLU A 440 -49.84 -37.59 -44.53
C GLU A 440 -49.28 -36.24 -44.99
N ALA A 441 -49.15 -36.13 -46.30
CA ALA A 441 -48.69 -34.95 -46.98
C ALA A 441 -49.88 -34.03 -47.23
N GLU A 442 -49.79 -32.79 -46.77
CA GLU A 442 -50.46 -31.68 -47.46
C GLU A 442 -49.49 -30.51 -47.63
N THR A 443 -48.98 -30.48 -48.85
CA THR A 443 -48.46 -29.38 -49.64
C THR A 443 -49.01 -28.00 -49.23
N GLU A 444 -48.12 -27.08 -48.89
CA GLU A 444 -48.21 -25.70 -49.41
C GLU A 444 -46.79 -25.11 -49.50
N ARG A 445 -46.32 -24.99 -50.74
CA ARG A 445 -45.15 -24.20 -51.11
C ARG A 445 -45.56 -22.72 -51.14
N ARG A 446 -44.79 -21.87 -50.48
CA ARG A 446 -44.59 -20.45 -50.82
C ARG A 446 -43.09 -20.23 -50.65
N GLU A 447 -42.32 -20.42 -51.72
CA GLU A 447 -41.88 -19.36 -52.64
C GLU A 447 -41.05 -18.30 -51.91
N ASP A 448 -39.73 -18.42 -52.12
CA ASP A 448 -38.70 -17.45 -51.76
C ASP A 448 -38.99 -16.08 -52.38
N GLU A 449 -39.02 -15.03 -51.56
CA GLU A 449 -38.77 -13.66 -52.00
C GLU A 449 -37.38 -13.22 -51.52
N PRO A 450 -36.53 -12.63 -52.38
CA PRO A 450 -35.22 -12.14 -51.98
C PRO A 450 -35.37 -10.81 -51.23
N MET A 451 -34.84 -10.74 -50.01
CA MET A 451 -34.87 -9.53 -49.19
C MET A 451 -33.78 -8.55 -49.65
N ASP A 452 -34.21 -7.32 -49.96
CA ASP A 452 -33.42 -6.20 -50.47
C ASP A 452 -32.26 -5.77 -49.55
N GLU A 453 -31.18 -5.31 -50.18
CA GLU A 453 -29.88 -4.92 -49.61
C GLU A 453 -29.91 -3.56 -48.85
N ALA A 454 -31.05 -3.16 -48.29
CA ALA A 454 -31.23 -1.88 -47.58
C ALA A 454 -31.30 -2.00 -46.05
N ASP A 455 -31.37 -3.22 -45.48
CA ASP A 455 -31.47 -3.45 -44.03
C ASP A 455 -30.12 -3.71 -43.32
N ARG A 456 -29.00 -3.59 -44.03
CA ARG A 456 -27.65 -3.78 -43.45
C ARG A 456 -27.06 -2.54 -42.76
N GLU A 457 -27.60 -1.33 -42.94
CA GLU A 457 -26.99 -0.11 -42.40
C GLU A 457 -27.62 0.46 -41.12
N SER A 458 -28.66 -0.15 -40.53
CA SER A 458 -29.27 0.36 -39.28
C SER A 458 -28.75 -0.26 -37.98
N ARG A 459 -27.79 -1.20 -38.04
CA ARG A 459 -27.29 -1.92 -36.84
C ARG A 459 -25.97 -1.40 -36.24
N ASN A 460 -25.37 -0.35 -36.79
CA ASN A 460 -24.11 0.24 -36.30
C ASN A 460 -24.26 1.67 -35.74
N ALA A 461 -25.25 1.90 -34.87
CA ALA A 461 -25.34 3.14 -34.09
C ALA A 461 -25.24 2.84 -32.58
N ALA A 462 -24.09 3.12 -31.99
CA ALA A 462 -23.89 3.12 -30.54
C ALA A 462 -24.72 4.23 -29.88
N PRO A 463 -25.44 3.99 -28.77
CA PRO A 463 -26.17 5.04 -28.08
C PRO A 463 -25.21 5.95 -27.30
N ALA A 464 -25.21 7.24 -27.64
CA ALA A 464 -24.59 8.31 -26.86
C ALA A 464 -25.36 8.53 -25.54
N SER A 465 -24.72 8.28 -24.39
CA SER A 465 -25.28 8.61 -23.08
C SER A 465 -24.98 10.06 -22.69
N LYS A 466 -26.06 10.80 -22.42
CA LYS A 466 -26.13 12.18 -21.93
C LYS A 466 -25.45 12.40 -20.56
N PRO A 467 -25.07 13.65 -20.22
CA PRO A 467 -24.28 13.97 -19.03
C PRO A 467 -25.11 13.88 -17.75
N ASP A 468 -24.51 13.26 -16.74
CA ASP A 468 -25.08 13.14 -15.40
C ASP A 468 -25.01 14.48 -14.65
N ARG A 469 -26.14 14.85 -14.05
CA ARG A 469 -26.33 16.00 -13.17
C ARG A 469 -26.44 15.45 -11.75
N ARG A 470 -25.41 15.66 -10.91
CA ARG A 470 -25.51 16.28 -9.56
C ARG A 470 -24.26 16.06 -8.67
N ILE A 471 -23.75 17.20 -8.16
CA ILE A 471 -23.20 17.48 -6.80
C ILE A 471 -21.84 16.83 -6.45
N GLY A 472 -20.80 17.53 -5.97
CA GLY A 472 -20.62 18.93 -5.60
C GLY A 472 -19.13 19.20 -5.34
N ARG A 473 -18.63 20.30 -5.90
CA ARG A 473 -17.22 20.71 -5.91
C ARG A 473 -17.01 21.75 -4.79
N PHE A 474 -16.22 21.43 -3.76
CA PHE A 474 -15.80 22.41 -2.76
C PHE A 474 -14.76 23.35 -3.40
N ARG A 475 -15.08 24.65 -3.47
CA ARG A 475 -14.12 25.72 -3.71
C ARG A 475 -13.87 26.42 -2.38
N ALA A 476 -12.60 26.54 -2.01
CA ALA A 476 -12.14 27.40 -0.94
C ALA A 476 -12.39 28.87 -1.31
N GLY A 477 -13.14 29.57 -0.48
CA GLY A 477 -13.29 31.03 -0.56
C GLY A 477 -12.30 31.68 0.40
N GLY A 478 -11.34 32.40 -0.14
CA GLY A 478 -10.64 33.47 0.57
C GLY A 478 -11.51 34.72 0.62
N GLY A 479 -11.46 35.43 1.75
CA GLY A 479 -12.10 36.72 1.94
C GLY A 479 -11.48 37.39 3.16
N ALA A 480 -10.71 38.44 2.91
CA ALA A 480 -10.11 39.31 3.90
C ALA A 480 -11.17 40.09 4.70
N GLY A 481 -10.83 40.36 5.95
CA GLY A 481 -11.48 41.26 6.90
C GLY A 481 -10.55 41.45 8.08
#